data_AF-A0A0T0MA56-F1
#
_entry.id   AF-A0A0T0MA56-F1
#
_cell.length_a   1.000
_cell.length_b   1.000
_cell.length_c   1.000
_cell.angle_alpha   90.00
_cell.angle_beta   90.00
_cell.angle_gamma   90.00
#
_symmetry.space_group_name_H-M   'P 1'
#
loop_
_entity.id
_entity.type
_entity.pdbx_description
1 polymer ?
#
loop_
_entity_poly.entity_id
_entity_poly.type
_entity_poly.pdbx_seq_one_letter_code
_entity_poly.pdbx_strand_id
1 'polypeptide(L)'
;MNFDDKFTKDFEEKFQKNLQTIRGTSPESFEMIKQNLQVVFEFLEDFKNKPDKTPEDFEQLAAITSRLKPLLQNFVDMELILGESLNRQSIAYYEHIKKLAKEGDKEAEKIYLDLKTYIEKFDCN
;
A
#
# COMPACT_ATOMS: atom_id res chain seq x y z
N MET A 1 -13.96 -15.98 -12.99
CA MET A 1 -13.69 -16.50 -11.62
C MET A 1 -15.02 -16.82 -10.98
N ASN A 2 -15.15 -17.98 -10.32
CA ASN A 2 -16.35 -18.34 -9.57
C ASN A 2 -16.27 -17.62 -8.22
N PHE A 3 -17.05 -16.55 -8.05
CA PHE A 3 -17.06 -15.71 -6.83
C PHE A 3 -17.96 -16.26 -5.71
N ASP A 4 -18.41 -17.51 -5.83
CA ASP A 4 -19.44 -18.09 -4.96
C ASP A 4 -18.91 -18.98 -3.83
N ASP A 5 -17.61 -19.25 -3.78
CA ASP A 5 -17.04 -19.94 -2.63
C ASP A 5 -16.90 -18.99 -1.42
N LYS A 6 -17.11 -19.55 -0.23
CA LYS A 6 -17.09 -18.81 1.04
C LYS A 6 -15.77 -18.09 1.27
N PHE A 7 -14.66 -18.68 0.84
CA PHE A 7 -13.33 -18.11 1.05
C PHE A 7 -13.15 -16.81 0.25
N THR A 8 -13.58 -16.79 -1.01
CA THR A 8 -13.53 -15.60 -1.86
C THR A 8 -14.38 -14.46 -1.28
N LYS A 9 -15.56 -14.77 -0.74
CA LYS A 9 -16.42 -13.78 -0.07
C LYS A 9 -15.79 -13.23 1.21
N ASP A 10 -15.31 -14.10 2.10
CA ASP A 10 -14.66 -13.71 3.36
C ASP A 10 -13.40 -12.86 3.09
N PHE A 11 -12.63 -13.21 2.06
CA PHE A 11 -11.46 -12.45 1.63
C PHE A 11 -11.83 -11.05 1.13
N GLU A 12 -12.84 -10.95 0.27
CA GLU A 12 -13.29 -9.66 -0.27
C GLU A 12 -13.84 -8.74 0.82
N GLU A 13 -14.66 -9.27 1.72
CA GLU A 13 -15.18 -8.50 2.86
C GLU A 13 -14.04 -7.96 3.74
N LYS A 14 -13.04 -8.80 4.04
CA LYS A 14 -11.87 -8.41 4.81
C LYS A 14 -11.05 -7.35 4.07
N PHE A 15 -10.83 -7.52 2.76
CA PHE A 15 -10.12 -6.55 1.94
C PHE A 15 -10.82 -5.19 1.95
N GLN A 16 -12.14 -5.15 1.71
CA GLN A 16 -12.91 -3.91 1.71
C GLN A 16 -12.90 -3.20 3.07
N LYS A 17 -13.04 -3.97 4.16
CA LYS A 17 -12.95 -3.42 5.52
C LYS A 17 -11.59 -2.79 5.80
N ASN A 18 -10.51 -3.47 5.41
CA ASN A 18 -9.17 -2.94 5.60
C ASN A 18 -8.93 -1.70 4.72
N LEU A 19 -9.36 -1.73 3.46
CA LEU A 19 -9.25 -0.59 2.55
C LEU A 19 -10.00 0.66 3.08
N GLN A 20 -11.20 0.48 3.61
CA GLN A 20 -11.97 1.56 4.23
C GLN A 20 -11.25 2.15 5.43
N THR A 21 -10.68 1.29 6.29
CA THR A 21 -9.91 1.71 7.45
C THR A 21 -8.70 2.55 7.03
N ILE A 22 -7.95 2.09 6.02
CA ILE A 22 -6.75 2.78 5.53
C ILE A 22 -7.12 4.14 4.93
N ARG A 23 -8.12 4.18 4.04
CA ARG A 23 -8.60 5.43 3.42
C ARG A 23 -9.22 6.40 4.42
N GLY A 24 -9.74 5.88 5.54
CA GLY A 24 -10.27 6.67 6.64
C GLY A 24 -9.20 7.25 7.57
N THR A 25 -7.92 6.96 7.34
CA THR A 25 -6.83 7.55 8.13
C THR A 25 -6.77 9.04 7.88
N SER A 26 -6.90 9.83 8.94
CA SER A 26 -6.94 11.28 8.81
C SER A 26 -5.56 11.87 8.49
N PRO A 27 -5.49 13.01 7.79
CA PRO A 27 -4.22 13.71 7.55
C PRO A 27 -3.45 14.03 8.84
N GLU A 28 -4.16 14.35 9.92
CA GLU A 28 -3.57 14.63 11.23
C GLU A 28 -2.88 13.39 11.82
N SER A 29 -3.46 12.21 11.57
CA SER A 29 -2.86 10.93 12.00
C SER A 29 -1.53 10.68 11.28
N PHE A 30 -1.45 11.01 9.99
CA PHE A 30 -0.20 10.93 9.23
C PHE A 30 0.86 11.92 9.74
N GLU A 31 0.47 13.15 10.02
CA GLU A 31 1.42 14.16 10.51
C GLU A 31 1.95 13.79 11.90
N MET A 32 1.10 13.26 12.78
CA MET A 32 1.51 12.77 14.10
C MET A 32 2.51 11.60 13.97
N ILE A 33 2.27 10.66 13.07
CA ILE A 33 3.21 9.55 12.78
C ILE A 33 4.57 10.11 12.32
N LYS A 34 4.56 11.07 11.40
CA LYS A 34 5.77 11.68 10.85
C LYS A 34 6.59 12.37 11.94
N GLN A 35 5.93 13.14 12.81
CA GLN A 35 6.57 13.81 13.95
C GLN A 35 7.18 12.79 14.91
N ASN A 36 6.47 11.71 15.24
CA ASN A 36 6.99 10.65 16.11
C ASN A 36 8.21 9.95 15.49
N LEU A 37 8.20 9.68 14.19
CA LEU A 37 9.36 9.11 13.49
C LEU A 37 10.55 10.06 13.49
N GLN A 38 10.32 11.37 13.39
CA GLN A 38 11.38 12.37 13.46
C GLN A 38 12.05 12.39 14.84
N VAL A 39 11.27 12.34 15.93
CA VAL A 39 11.80 12.22 17.30
C VAL A 39 12.65 10.96 17.46
N VAL A 40 12.19 9.83 16.91
CA VAL A 40 12.96 8.58 16.94
C VAL A 40 14.27 8.72 16.15
N PHE A 41 14.24 9.38 14.99
CA PHE A 41 15.42 9.61 14.18
C PHE A 41 16.46 10.47 14.91
N GLU A 42 16.02 11.55 15.56
CA GLU A 42 16.88 12.41 16.38
C GLU A 42 17.53 11.60 17.52
N PHE A 43 16.75 10.78 18.24
CA PHE A 43 17.29 9.89 19.27
C PHE A 43 18.35 8.92 18.72
N LEU A 44 18.13 8.35 17.53
CA LEU A 44 19.09 7.42 16.92
C LEU A 44 20.39 8.12 16.49
N GLU A 45 20.32 9.35 16.00
CA GLU A 45 21.51 10.15 15.70
C GLU A 45 22.27 10.53 16.98
N ASP A 46 21.58 10.92 18.04
CA ASP A 46 22.20 11.18 19.34
C ASP A 46 22.89 9.93 19.90
N PHE A 47 22.21 8.77 19.87
CA PHE A 47 22.76 7.50 20.29
C PHE A 47 24.02 7.13 19.48
N LYS A 48 23.97 7.31 18.16
CA LYS A 48 25.09 7.04 17.25
C LYS A 48 26.31 7.88 17.61
N ASN A 49 26.11 9.17 17.85
CA ASN A 49 27.16 10.15 18.16
C ASN A 49 27.64 10.10 19.63
N LYS A 50 26.94 9.40 20.52
CA LYS A 50 27.34 9.22 21.91
C LYS A 50 28.67 8.47 22.00
N PRO A 51 29.72 9.04 22.64
CA PRO A 51 31.06 8.46 22.69
C PRO A 51 31.10 7.16 23.51
N ASP A 52 30.39 7.14 24.64
CA ASP A 52 30.29 5.97 25.52
C ASP A 52 28.84 5.49 25.59
N LYS A 53 28.60 4.26 25.11
CA LYS A 53 27.28 3.62 25.11
C LYS A 53 27.18 2.68 26.31
N THR A 54 26.17 2.88 27.14
CA THR A 54 25.91 2.06 28.33
C THR A 54 25.01 0.86 27.96
N PRO A 55 24.97 -0.19 28.79
CA PRO A 55 24.00 -1.28 28.64
C PRO A 55 22.54 -0.79 28.59
N GLU A 56 22.20 0.23 29.39
CA GLU A 56 20.88 0.86 29.40
C GLU A 56 20.54 1.50 28.04
N ASP A 57 21.51 2.12 27.37
CA ASP A 57 21.30 2.69 26.04
C ASP A 57 20.92 1.58 25.02
N PHE A 58 21.54 0.41 25.11
CA PHE A 58 21.21 -0.73 24.24
C PHE A 58 19.83 -1.33 24.55
N GLU A 59 19.42 -1.34 25.82
CA GLU A 59 18.06 -1.74 26.21
C GLU A 59 17.00 -0.79 25.62
N GLN A 60 17.25 0.52 25.67
CA GLN A 60 16.38 1.53 25.07
C GLN A 60 16.30 1.37 23.55
N LEU A 61 17.43 1.14 22.88
CA LEU A 61 17.47 0.89 21.43
C LEU A 61 16.68 -0.39 21.05
N ALA A 62 16.80 -1.45 21.85
CA ALA A 62 16.06 -2.68 21.64
C ALA A 62 14.54 -2.45 21.82
N ALA A 63 14.14 -1.70 22.84
CA ALA A 63 12.75 -1.31 23.08
C ALA A 63 12.17 -0.52 21.89
N ILE A 64 12.89 0.47 21.38
CA ILE A 64 12.48 1.24 20.19
C ILE A 64 12.35 0.33 18.96
N THR A 65 13.35 -0.51 18.70
CA THR A 65 13.35 -1.45 17.57
C THR A 65 12.14 -2.37 17.61
N SER A 66 11.80 -2.91 18.79
CA SER A 66 10.64 -3.78 18.98
C SER A 66 9.30 -3.09 18.67
N ARG A 67 9.21 -1.77 18.91
CA ARG A 67 8.01 -0.97 18.63
C ARG A 67 7.93 -0.53 17.17
N LEU A 68 9.06 -0.29 16.51
CA LEU A 68 9.11 0.10 15.11
C LEU A 68 8.78 -1.04 14.14
N LYS A 69 9.17 -2.27 14.46
CA LYS A 69 8.93 -3.44 13.58
C LYS A 69 7.44 -3.62 13.22
N PRO A 70 6.49 -3.63 14.19
CA PRO A 70 5.07 -3.69 13.88
C PRO A 70 4.57 -2.51 13.05
N LEU A 71 5.10 -1.30 13.29
CA LEU A 71 4.72 -0.11 12.53
C LEU A 71 5.15 -0.24 11.07
N LEU A 72 6.37 -0.71 10.80
CA LEU A 72 6.83 -1.00 9.45
C LEU A 72 5.93 -2.02 8.76
N GLN A 73 5.58 -3.12 9.45
CA GLN A 73 4.67 -4.11 8.90
C GLN A 73 3.31 -3.50 8.55
N ASN A 74 2.76 -2.65 9.41
CA ASN A 74 1.50 -1.96 9.13
C ASN A 74 1.60 -1.10 7.86
N PHE A 75 2.69 -0.36 7.64
CA PHE A 75 2.87 0.42 6.42
C PHE A 75 2.97 -0.46 5.17
N VAL A 76 3.69 -1.58 5.25
CA VAL A 76 3.77 -2.55 4.15
C VAL A 76 2.40 -3.14 3.84
N ASP A 77 1.62 -3.49 4.85
CA ASP A 77 0.26 -4.01 4.67
C ASP A 77 -0.66 -2.95 4.03
N MET A 78 -0.52 -1.68 4.43
CA MET A 78 -1.24 -0.56 3.80
C MET A 78 -0.88 -0.40 2.33
N GLU A 79 0.42 -0.41 2.01
CA GLU A 79 0.92 -0.32 0.64
C GLU A 79 0.37 -1.44 -0.23
N LEU A 80 0.38 -2.68 0.26
CA LEU A 80 -0.17 -3.83 -0.45
C LEU A 80 -1.67 -3.69 -0.73
N ILE A 81 -2.46 -3.26 0.26
CA ILE A 81 -3.91 -3.08 0.09
C ILE A 81 -4.23 -1.95 -0.87
N LEU A 82 -3.52 -0.82 -0.78
CA LEU A 82 -3.70 0.31 -1.69
C LEU A 82 -3.26 -0.05 -3.11
N GLY A 83 -2.12 -0.73 -3.25
CA GLY A 83 -1.60 -1.21 -4.52
C GLY A 83 -2.58 -2.17 -5.21
N GLU A 84 -3.12 -3.14 -4.48
CA GLU A 84 -4.14 -4.06 -5.01
C GLU A 84 -5.43 -3.31 -5.39
N SER A 85 -5.87 -2.34 -4.58
CA SER A 85 -7.02 -1.52 -4.93
C SER A 85 -6.79 -0.73 -6.23
N LEU A 86 -5.60 -0.16 -6.42
CA LEU A 86 -5.24 0.58 -7.63
C LEU A 86 -5.16 -0.34 -8.84
N ASN A 87 -4.58 -1.53 -8.68
CA ASN A 87 -4.50 -2.54 -9.74
C ASN A 87 -5.91 -2.95 -10.22
N ARG A 88 -6.81 -3.31 -9.29
CA ARG A 88 -8.20 -3.66 -9.61
C ARG A 88 -8.93 -2.55 -10.35
N GLN A 89 -8.77 -1.30 -9.90
CA GLN A 89 -9.36 -0.14 -10.55
C GLN A 89 -8.80 0.07 -11.96
N SER A 90 -7.47 -0.05 -12.12
CA SER A 90 -6.79 0.11 -13.41
C SER A 90 -7.27 -0.90 -14.44
N ILE A 91 -7.43 -2.17 -14.04
CA ILE A 91 -7.99 -3.23 -14.89
C ILE A 91 -9.45 -2.91 -15.27
N ALA A 92 -10.28 -2.50 -14.31
CA ALA A 92 -11.68 -2.15 -14.58
C ALA A 92 -11.80 -0.98 -15.57
N TYR A 93 -10.97 0.05 -15.42
CA TYR A 93 -10.91 1.17 -16.36
C TYR A 93 -10.44 0.71 -17.75
N TYR A 94 -9.40 -0.14 -17.81
CA TYR A 94 -8.93 -0.68 -19.07
C TYR A 94 -10.00 -1.48 -19.81
N GLU A 95 -10.71 -2.38 -19.13
CA GLU A 95 -11.79 -3.16 -19.74
C GLU A 95 -12.96 -2.27 -20.20
N HIS A 96 -13.25 -1.20 -19.45
CA HIS A 96 -14.24 -0.21 -19.89
C HIS A 96 -13.80 0.52 -21.18
N ILE A 97 -12.55 0.99 -21.24
CA ILE A 97 -11.99 1.63 -22.44
C ILE A 97 -11.96 0.67 -23.63
N LYS A 98 -11.58 -0.59 -23.40
CA LYS A 98 -11.60 -1.65 -24.42
C LYS A 98 -13.00 -1.90 -24.97
N LYS A 99 -14.04 -1.81 -24.13
CA LYS A 99 -15.44 -1.88 -24.55
C LYS A 99 -15.83 -0.68 -25.42
N LEU A 100 -15.54 0.55 -24.98
CA LEU A 100 -15.84 1.76 -25.74
C LEU A 100 -15.13 1.77 -27.12
N ALA A 101 -13.88 1.32 -27.17
CA ALA A 101 -13.15 1.16 -28.42
C ALA A 101 -13.85 0.19 -29.39
N LYS A 102 -14.36 -0.94 -28.89
CA LYS A 102 -15.15 -1.90 -29.70
C LYS A 102 -16.49 -1.33 -30.19
N GLU A 103 -17.06 -0.37 -29.45
CA GLU A 103 -18.30 0.33 -29.82
C GLU A 103 -18.05 1.47 -30.82
N GLY A 104 -16.79 1.73 -31.19
CA GLY A 104 -16.40 2.68 -32.24
C GLY A 104 -15.99 4.06 -31.72
N ASP A 105 -15.75 4.22 -30.42
CA ASP A 105 -15.20 5.45 -29.86
C ASP A 105 -13.70 5.59 -30.22
N LYS A 106 -13.38 6.62 -31.01
CA LYS A 106 -12.04 6.87 -31.54
C LYS A 106 -11.04 7.33 -30.46
N GLU A 107 -11.50 8.03 -29.43
CA GLU A 107 -10.63 8.43 -28.32
C GLU A 107 -10.30 7.22 -27.44
N ALA A 108 -11.31 6.40 -27.16
CA ALA A 108 -11.12 5.15 -26.44
C ALA A 108 -10.22 4.17 -27.20
N GLU A 109 -10.33 4.08 -28.53
CA GLU A 109 -9.46 3.24 -29.37
C GLU A 109 -7.98 3.64 -29.23
N LYS A 110 -7.68 4.94 -29.25
CA LYS A 110 -6.32 5.43 -29.04
C LYS A 110 -5.79 5.05 -27.65
N ILE A 111 -6.57 5.32 -26.61
CA ILE A 111 -6.19 5.01 -25.22
C ILE A 111 -6.01 3.49 -25.05
N TYR A 112 -6.90 2.68 -25.63
CA TYR A 112 -6.79 1.22 -25.61
C TYR A 112 -5.48 0.76 -26.24
N LEU A 113 -5.14 1.22 -27.45
CA LEU A 113 -3.92 0.82 -28.15
C LEU A 113 -2.66 1.20 -27.36
N ASP A 114 -2.65 2.38 -26.73
CA ASP A 114 -1.55 2.84 -25.88
C ASP A 114 -1.39 1.93 -24.64
N LEU A 115 -2.49 1.62 -23.96
CA LEU A 115 -2.50 0.82 -22.73
C LEU A 115 -2.30 -0.69 -22.96
N LYS A 116 -2.72 -1.20 -24.12
CA LYS A 116 -2.71 -2.63 -24.45
C LYS A 116 -1.37 -3.29 -24.19
N THR A 117 -0.28 -2.62 -24.56
CA THR A 117 1.08 -3.16 -24.42
C THR A 117 1.57 -3.28 -22.97
N TYR A 118 0.94 -2.56 -22.05
CA TYR A 118 1.30 -2.58 -20.62
C TYR A 118 0.47 -3.58 -19.84
N ILE A 119 -0.79 -3.79 -20.23
CA ILE A 119 -1.75 -4.62 -19.49
C ILE A 119 -1.81 -6.04 -20.07
N GLU A 120 -1.89 -6.21 -21.40
CA GLU A 120 -2.05 -7.54 -22.02
C GLU A 120 -0.72 -8.32 -22.16
N LYS A 121 0.44 -7.70 -21.87
CA LYS A 121 1.71 -8.45 -21.76
C LYS A 121 1.74 -9.40 -20.56
N PHE A 122 0.86 -9.22 -19.57
CA PHE A 122 0.76 -10.09 -18.39
C PHE A 122 -0.12 -11.34 -18.60
N ASP A 123 -0.79 -11.49 -19.75
CA ASP A 123 -1.63 -12.65 -20.07
C ASP A 123 -0.87 -13.84 -20.70
N CYS A 124 0.47 -13.78 -20.72
CA CYS A 124 1.34 -14.85 -21.22
C CYS A 124 2.24 -15.38 -20.09
N ASN A 125 1.70 -16.18 -19.18
CA ASN A 125 2.37 -17.28 -18.45
C ASN A 125 1.39 -18.07 -17.58
#